data_AF-M0LSS2-F1
#
_entry.id   AF-M0LSS2-F1
#
_cell.length_a   1.000
_cell.length_b   1.000
_cell.length_c   1.000
_cell.angle_alpha   90.00
_cell.angle_beta   90.00
_cell.angle_gamma   90.00
#
_symmetry.space_group_name_H-M   'P 1'
#
loop_
_entity.id
_entity.type
_entity.pdbx_description
1 polymer ?
#
loop_
_entity_poly.entity_id
_entity_poly.type
_entity_poly.pdbx_seq_one_letter_code
_entity_poly.pdbx_strand_id
1 'polypeptide(L)'
;MNRHDRTDRPLTATRRGSGRIETKWHLPAAIDCLETEQTHVEDKLAAVGQFEDAIEEIEPVREPAARAHATDGGVTTISHRRSELNDRCRRVRALFADTVRSYSIEDVDGSEPLLETIRAEFGDEIAIALAPSTASRFTPPVKQAIRSATRQRREELETMARTLTQERESLESTAGELEQVAAATSSMDPASLLELGFDELAERHENLETQRERCRRLCRKRQTQIHQRVGRLSRDDLAEFLYSDLSVSYPVLATAIALSRRCLDSQRLVRDHLVRRV
;
A
#
# COMPACT_ATOMS: atom_id res chain seq x y z
N MET A 1 -9.19 7.68 -9.56
CA MET A 1 -10.28 8.46 -8.96
C MET A 1 -11.62 7.83 -9.36
N ASN A 2 -12.11 6.89 -8.57
CA ASN A 2 -13.54 6.66 -8.39
C ASN A 2 -13.72 5.88 -7.08
N ARG A 3 -14.45 6.51 -6.16
CA ARG A 3 -14.90 5.99 -4.85
C ARG A 3 -16.20 5.20 -5.05
N HIS A 4 -16.66 4.56 -3.97
CA HIS A 4 -17.92 3.79 -3.78
C HIS A 4 -17.72 2.32 -4.15
N ASP A 5 -18.05 1.31 -3.36
CA ASP A 5 -18.93 1.21 -2.19
C ASP A 5 -18.55 -0.09 -1.47
N ARG A 6 -18.22 -0.07 -0.17
CA ARG A 6 -17.90 -1.27 0.61
C ARG A 6 -18.70 -1.27 1.91
N THR A 7 -20.03 -1.24 1.76
CA THR A 7 -20.98 -1.55 2.83
C THR A 7 -21.54 -2.95 2.60
N ASP A 8 -21.12 -3.92 3.43
CA ASP A 8 -22.05 -4.69 4.26
C ASP A 8 -21.33 -5.77 5.09
N ARG A 9 -21.30 -5.57 6.42
CA ARG A 9 -21.42 -6.65 7.42
C ARG A 9 -21.68 -6.03 8.82
N PRO A 10 -22.40 -6.74 9.70
CA PRO A 10 -23.48 -6.12 10.45
C PRO A 10 -23.06 -5.55 11.81
N LEU A 11 -23.74 -4.46 12.17
CA LEU A 11 -23.78 -3.83 13.48
C LEU A 11 -24.48 -4.74 14.51
N THR A 12 -23.77 -5.07 15.59
CA THR A 12 -24.39 -5.44 16.87
C THR A 12 -23.84 -4.61 18.04
N ALA A 13 -24.69 -3.67 18.45
CA ALA A 13 -24.94 -3.08 19.77
C ALA A 13 -23.91 -3.19 20.93
N THR A 14 -23.45 -2.00 21.33
CA THR A 14 -23.54 -1.38 22.67
C THR A 14 -22.85 -2.04 23.88
N ARG A 15 -21.83 -1.34 24.40
CA ARG A 15 -21.77 -1.01 25.84
C ARG A 15 -20.99 0.27 26.12
N ARG A 16 -21.68 1.27 26.70
CA ARG A 16 -21.06 2.42 27.38
C ARG A 16 -20.36 1.93 28.65
N GLY A 17 -19.14 2.40 28.90
CA GLY A 17 -18.44 2.18 30.16
C GLY A 17 -17.15 2.99 30.25
N SER A 18 -17.18 4.02 31.09
CA SER A 18 -16.06 4.69 31.77
C SER A 18 -14.93 5.32 30.94
N GLY A 19 -14.79 6.64 31.08
CA GLY A 19 -13.76 7.47 30.45
C GLY A 19 -12.34 7.17 30.94
N ARG A 20 -11.71 6.15 30.35
CA ARG A 20 -10.31 6.25 29.94
C ARG A 20 -10.34 6.65 28.48
N ILE A 21 -9.63 7.73 28.12
CA ILE A 21 -9.16 7.86 26.74
C ILE A 21 -8.19 6.68 26.57
N GLU A 22 -8.69 5.52 26.17
CA GLU A 22 -7.87 4.52 25.50
C GLU A 22 -7.30 5.29 24.30
N THR A 23 -6.05 5.74 24.43
CA THR A 23 -5.33 6.27 23.29
C THR A 23 -5.21 5.10 22.36
N LYS A 24 -6.16 5.00 21.42
CA LYS A 24 -6.17 4.00 20.39
C LYS A 24 -4.84 4.17 19.66
N TRP A 25 -3.95 3.23 19.92
CA TRP A 25 -2.62 3.25 19.38
C TRP A 25 -2.76 2.80 17.94
N HIS A 26 -2.69 3.75 17.00
CA HIS A 26 -2.93 3.48 15.58
C HIS A 26 -1.70 2.90 14.88
N LEU A 27 -0.54 2.91 15.55
CA LEU A 27 0.73 2.49 14.95
C LEU A 27 0.86 0.99 14.66
N PRO A 28 0.39 0.04 15.49
CA PRO A 28 0.48 -1.38 15.18
C PRO A 28 -0.42 -1.70 14.00
N ALA A 29 -1.66 -1.19 14.02
CA ALA A 29 -2.57 -1.33 12.88
C ALA A 29 -1.99 -0.73 11.59
N ALA A 30 -1.26 0.39 11.69
CA ALA A 30 -0.57 0.98 10.54
C ALA A 30 0.61 0.12 10.04
N ILE A 31 1.34 -0.53 10.96
CA ILE A 31 2.40 -1.49 10.62
C ILE A 31 1.76 -2.73 9.96
N ASP A 32 0.66 -3.26 10.50
CA ASP A 32 -0.06 -4.41 9.93
C ASP A 32 -0.55 -4.11 8.50
N CYS A 33 -1.09 -2.90 8.25
CA CYS A 33 -1.46 -2.45 6.90
C CYS A 33 -0.25 -2.44 5.95
N LEU A 34 0.90 -1.95 6.40
CA LEU A 34 2.14 -1.95 5.60
C LEU A 34 2.64 -3.36 5.30
N GLU A 35 2.62 -4.26 6.28
CA GLU A 35 3.07 -5.65 6.10
C GLU A 35 2.17 -6.40 5.13
N THR A 36 0.85 -6.15 5.20
CA THR A 36 -0.12 -6.70 4.24
C THR A 36 0.17 -6.21 2.83
N GLU A 37 0.36 -4.91 2.65
CA GLU A 37 0.65 -4.33 1.34
C GLU A 37 2.03 -4.76 0.80
N GLN A 38 3.05 -4.87 1.65
CA GLN A 38 4.37 -5.39 1.27
C GLN A 38 4.26 -6.81 0.75
N THR A 39 3.59 -7.69 1.50
CA THR A 39 3.35 -9.07 1.07
C THR A 39 2.62 -9.10 -0.27
N HIS A 40 1.58 -8.28 -0.42
CA HIS A 40 0.83 -8.18 -1.67
C HIS A 40 1.71 -7.75 -2.86
N VAL A 41 2.54 -6.72 -2.68
CA VAL A 41 3.45 -6.22 -3.73
C VAL A 41 4.54 -7.24 -4.07
N GLU A 42 5.09 -7.95 -3.08
CA GLU A 42 6.10 -9.00 -3.28
C GLU A 42 5.52 -10.20 -4.04
N ASP A 43 4.34 -10.67 -3.65
CA ASP A 43 3.64 -11.75 -4.36
C ASP A 43 3.31 -11.33 -5.80
N LYS A 44 2.84 -10.10 -5.99
CA LYS A 44 2.56 -9.55 -7.31
C LYS A 44 3.82 -9.44 -8.16
N LEU A 45 4.95 -9.04 -7.58
CA LEU A 45 6.25 -8.99 -8.26
C LEU A 45 6.65 -10.39 -8.76
N ALA A 46 6.50 -11.40 -7.90
CA ALA A 46 6.76 -12.79 -8.27
C ALA A 46 5.82 -13.27 -9.40
N ALA A 47 4.53 -12.95 -9.32
CA ALA A 47 3.54 -13.29 -10.34
C ALA A 47 3.84 -12.63 -11.70
N VAL A 48 4.24 -11.36 -11.69
CA VAL A 48 4.67 -10.63 -12.91
C VAL A 48 5.93 -11.25 -13.50
N GLY A 49 6.88 -11.68 -12.66
CA GLY A 49 8.06 -12.43 -13.11
C GLY A 49 7.70 -13.76 -13.77
N GLN A 50 6.81 -14.55 -13.15
CA GLN A 50 6.32 -15.80 -13.75
C GLN A 50 5.59 -15.57 -15.09
N PHE A 51 4.81 -14.49 -15.17
CA PHE A 51 4.17 -14.08 -16.42
C PHE A 51 5.21 -13.72 -17.50
N GLU A 52 6.25 -12.97 -17.14
CA GLU A 52 7.35 -12.61 -18.04
C GLU A 52 8.01 -13.87 -18.63
N ASP A 53 8.41 -14.81 -17.78
CA ASP A 53 9.04 -16.06 -18.17
C ASP A 53 8.12 -16.89 -19.09
N ALA A 54 6.83 -16.99 -18.76
CA ALA A 54 5.86 -17.72 -19.57
C ALA A 54 5.60 -17.06 -20.95
N ILE A 55 5.67 -15.73 -21.05
CA ILE A 55 5.55 -15.01 -22.32
C ILE A 55 6.77 -15.26 -23.21
N GLU A 56 7.96 -15.45 -22.63
CA GLU A 56 9.17 -15.77 -23.40
C GLU A 56 9.04 -17.12 -24.14
N GLU A 57 8.36 -18.10 -23.55
CA GLU A 57 8.13 -19.41 -24.18
C GLU A 57 7.14 -19.35 -25.36
N ILE A 58 6.30 -18.31 -25.44
CA ILE A 58 5.34 -18.18 -26.56
C ILE A 58 6.08 -17.62 -27.78
N GLU A 59 6.22 -18.46 -28.80
CA GLU A 59 6.79 -18.05 -30.08
C GLU A 59 5.82 -17.11 -30.83
N PRO A 60 6.29 -15.92 -31.27
CA PRO A 60 5.47 -15.03 -32.07
C PRO A 60 5.30 -15.58 -33.49
N VAL A 61 4.16 -15.25 -34.09
CA VAL A 61 3.86 -15.59 -35.47
C VAL A 61 4.69 -14.69 -36.37
N ARG A 62 5.65 -15.27 -37.09
CA ARG A 62 6.38 -14.58 -38.14
C ARG A 62 5.58 -14.67 -39.43
N GLU A 63 5.31 -13.53 -40.06
CA GLU A 63 4.81 -13.57 -41.43
C GLU A 63 5.92 -14.09 -42.34
N PRO A 64 5.64 -15.01 -43.28
CA PRO A 64 6.61 -15.30 -44.33
C PRO A 64 6.81 -13.99 -45.11
N ALA A 65 8.07 -13.57 -45.25
CA ALA A 65 8.43 -12.49 -46.15
C ALA A 65 7.78 -12.77 -47.51
N ALA A 66 6.95 -11.85 -48.00
CA ALA A 66 6.18 -12.03 -49.22
C ALA A 66 7.13 -12.35 -50.39
N ARG A 67 7.30 -13.64 -50.70
CA ARG A 67 7.77 -14.08 -52.00
C ARG A 67 6.55 -14.05 -52.90
N ALA A 68 6.58 -13.15 -53.88
CA ALA A 68 5.60 -13.13 -54.95
C ALA A 68 5.63 -14.47 -55.72
N HIS A 69 4.45 -14.84 -56.25
CA HIS A 69 4.11 -15.95 -57.17
C HIS A 69 3.81 -17.31 -56.49
N ALA A 70 2.75 -18.07 -56.82
CA ALA A 70 1.53 -17.90 -57.60
C ALA A 70 0.56 -19.07 -57.25
N THR A 71 -0.74 -18.84 -57.41
CA THR A 71 -1.90 -19.76 -57.59
C THR A 71 -1.81 -21.24 -57.13
N ASP A 72 -2.69 -21.66 -56.22
CA ASP A 72 -3.75 -22.69 -56.45
C ASP A 72 -4.54 -22.94 -55.14
N GLY A 73 -5.78 -23.41 -55.25
CA GLY A 73 -6.83 -23.45 -54.22
C GLY A 73 -6.48 -24.10 -52.89
N GLY A 74 -6.73 -23.37 -51.79
CA GLY A 74 -6.54 -23.86 -50.43
C GLY A 74 -7.41 -23.12 -49.41
N VAL A 75 -8.73 -23.27 -49.50
CA VAL A 75 -9.68 -22.67 -48.52
C VAL A 75 -9.54 -23.31 -47.13
N THR A 76 -8.96 -24.50 -47.01
CA THR A 76 -8.77 -25.24 -45.75
C THR A 76 -7.57 -24.80 -44.90
N THR A 77 -6.53 -24.18 -45.47
CA THR A 77 -5.31 -23.78 -44.71
C THR A 77 -5.43 -22.41 -44.03
N ILE A 78 -6.27 -21.52 -44.57
CA ILE A 78 -6.50 -20.18 -44.01
C ILE A 78 -7.29 -20.26 -42.70
N SER A 79 -8.24 -21.20 -42.60
CA SER A 79 -9.08 -21.39 -41.42
C SER A 79 -8.29 -21.96 -40.23
N HIS A 80 -7.49 -23.02 -40.45
CA HIS A 80 -6.62 -23.59 -39.41
C HIS A 80 -5.58 -22.59 -38.91
N ARG A 81 -4.93 -21.83 -39.81
CA ARG A 81 -3.99 -20.78 -39.41
C ARG A 81 -4.70 -19.70 -38.57
N ARG A 82 -5.86 -19.17 -38.98
CA ARG A 82 -6.61 -18.19 -38.16
C ARG A 82 -6.97 -18.72 -36.77
N SER A 83 -7.30 -20.00 -36.65
CA SER A 83 -7.60 -20.65 -35.36
C SER A 83 -6.38 -20.68 -34.43
N GLU A 84 -5.21 -21.11 -34.91
CA GLU A 84 -3.96 -21.12 -34.14
C GLU A 84 -3.47 -19.71 -33.75
N LEU A 85 -3.74 -18.71 -34.59
CA LEU A 85 -3.36 -17.31 -34.35
C LEU A 85 -4.16 -16.67 -33.22
N ASN A 86 -5.49 -16.89 -33.21
CA ASN A 86 -6.36 -16.46 -32.11
C ASN A 86 -6.04 -17.22 -30.81
N ASP A 87 -5.46 -18.42 -30.93
CA ASP A 87 -5.12 -19.25 -29.78
C ASP A 87 -3.93 -18.69 -28.98
N ARG A 88 -2.93 -18.06 -29.63
CA ARG A 88 -1.79 -17.46 -28.91
C ARG A 88 -2.17 -16.23 -28.08
N CYS A 89 -2.95 -15.30 -28.64
CA CYS A 89 -3.46 -14.15 -27.87
C CYS A 89 -4.44 -14.60 -26.76
N ARG A 90 -5.19 -15.68 -26.98
CA ARG A 90 -5.99 -16.32 -25.92
C ARG A 90 -5.09 -16.91 -24.83
N ARG A 91 -4.00 -17.60 -25.20
CA ARG A 91 -3.02 -18.16 -24.27
C ARG A 91 -2.34 -17.08 -23.42
N VAL A 92 -1.96 -15.94 -24.01
CA VAL A 92 -1.42 -14.79 -23.25
C VAL A 92 -2.44 -14.29 -22.21
N ARG A 93 -3.71 -14.15 -22.61
CA ARG A 93 -4.78 -13.75 -21.67
C ARG A 93 -5.01 -14.77 -20.56
N ALA A 94 -4.93 -16.07 -20.88
CA ALA A 94 -5.03 -17.15 -19.89
C ALA A 94 -3.85 -17.10 -18.91
N LEU A 95 -2.62 -16.96 -19.40
CA LEU A 95 -1.44 -16.79 -18.55
C LEU A 95 -1.60 -15.60 -17.59
N PHE A 96 -2.06 -14.44 -18.09
CA PHE A 96 -2.31 -13.28 -17.24
C PHE A 96 -3.39 -13.56 -16.18
N ALA A 97 -4.47 -14.24 -16.57
CA ALA A 97 -5.54 -14.62 -15.67
C ALA A 97 -5.07 -15.58 -14.57
N ASP A 98 -4.15 -16.49 -14.91
CA ASP A 98 -3.64 -17.52 -14.00
C ASP A 98 -2.53 -17.00 -13.06
N THR A 99 -1.78 -15.97 -13.46
CA THR A 99 -0.65 -15.46 -12.67
C THR A 99 -0.92 -14.10 -12.02
N VAL A 100 -1.11 -13.05 -12.83
CA VAL A 100 -1.11 -11.65 -12.34
C VAL A 100 -2.48 -11.22 -11.80
N ARG A 101 -3.56 -11.79 -12.35
CA ARG A 101 -4.92 -11.32 -12.08
C ARG A 101 -5.32 -11.41 -10.60
N SER A 102 -4.94 -12.48 -9.90
CA SER A 102 -5.24 -12.68 -8.47
C SER A 102 -4.70 -11.57 -7.56
N TYR A 103 -3.70 -10.83 -8.03
CA TYR A 103 -3.05 -9.74 -7.31
C TYR A 103 -3.40 -8.35 -7.85
N SER A 104 -4.41 -8.25 -8.71
CA SER A 104 -4.72 -7.01 -9.44
C SER A 104 -6.16 -6.55 -9.29
N ILE A 105 -7.00 -7.27 -8.53
CA ILE A 105 -8.41 -6.94 -8.32
C ILE A 105 -8.79 -7.19 -6.86
N GLU A 106 -9.58 -6.30 -6.27
CA GLU A 106 -10.58 -6.68 -5.26
C GLU A 106 -11.82 -7.15 -6.02
N ASP A 107 -11.96 -8.46 -6.22
CA ASP A 107 -13.11 -9.20 -6.78
C ASP A 107 -14.15 -8.40 -7.58
N VAL A 108 -13.95 -8.29 -8.91
CA VAL A 108 -15.02 -7.89 -9.85
C VAL A 108 -15.38 -9.11 -10.71
N ASP A 109 -16.58 -9.63 -10.47
CA ASP A 109 -17.18 -10.75 -11.20
C ASP A 109 -17.61 -10.33 -12.62
N GLY A 110 -17.00 -10.92 -13.65
CA GLY A 110 -17.37 -10.73 -15.05
C GLY A 110 -16.29 -11.20 -16.03
N SER A 111 -16.58 -11.18 -17.34
CA SER A 111 -15.60 -11.49 -18.41
C SER A 111 -14.95 -10.26 -19.07
N GLU A 112 -15.57 -9.07 -19.00
CA GLU A 112 -14.96 -7.75 -19.27
C GLU A 112 -13.83 -7.32 -18.28
N PRO A 113 -13.83 -7.72 -16.99
CA PRO A 113 -12.81 -7.40 -16.00
C PRO A 113 -11.40 -7.79 -16.43
N LEU A 114 -11.20 -8.88 -17.18
CA LEU A 114 -9.85 -9.34 -17.52
C LEU A 114 -9.09 -8.30 -18.37
N LEU A 115 -9.75 -7.72 -19.38
CA LEU A 115 -9.11 -6.70 -20.21
C LEU A 115 -8.96 -5.38 -19.48
N GLU A 116 -9.86 -5.07 -18.55
CA GLU A 116 -9.73 -3.92 -17.67
C GLU A 116 -8.54 -4.07 -16.70
N THR A 117 -8.34 -5.26 -16.13
CA THR A 117 -7.17 -5.58 -15.31
C THR A 117 -5.88 -5.54 -16.14
N ILE A 118 -5.88 -6.10 -17.36
CA ILE A 118 -4.72 -5.99 -18.27
C ILE A 118 -4.42 -4.52 -18.58
N ARG A 119 -5.45 -3.70 -18.80
CA ARG A 119 -5.31 -2.26 -19.01
C ARG A 119 -4.74 -1.56 -17.78
N ALA A 120 -5.22 -1.87 -16.58
CA ALA A 120 -4.73 -1.29 -15.34
C ALA A 120 -3.27 -1.65 -15.06
N GLU A 121 -2.86 -2.89 -15.38
CA GLU A 121 -1.51 -3.39 -15.10
C GLU A 121 -0.49 -3.05 -16.20
N PHE A 122 -0.87 -3.11 -17.47
CA PHE A 122 0.04 -3.01 -18.62
C PHE A 122 -0.32 -1.92 -19.63
N GLY A 123 -1.41 -1.18 -19.40
CA GLY A 123 -1.83 -0.05 -20.21
C GLY A 123 -2.80 -0.39 -21.35
N ASP A 124 -3.40 0.67 -21.91
CA ASP A 124 -4.43 0.60 -22.95
C ASP A 124 -3.98 -0.14 -24.21
N GLU A 125 -2.75 0.13 -24.67
CA GLU A 125 -2.22 -0.44 -25.91
C GLU A 125 -2.18 -1.96 -25.86
N ILE A 126 -1.75 -2.53 -24.73
CA ILE A 126 -1.66 -3.98 -24.52
C ILE A 126 -3.06 -4.59 -24.41
N ALA A 127 -3.96 -3.95 -23.68
CA ALA A 127 -5.34 -4.40 -23.57
C ALA A 127 -6.05 -4.44 -24.93
N ILE A 128 -5.87 -3.40 -25.75
CA ILE A 128 -6.43 -3.34 -27.12
C ILE A 128 -5.80 -4.41 -28.01
N ALA A 129 -4.48 -4.63 -27.94
CA ALA A 129 -3.80 -5.63 -28.74
C ALA A 129 -4.26 -7.07 -28.41
N LEU A 130 -4.65 -7.34 -27.16
CA LEU A 130 -5.09 -8.65 -26.67
C LEU A 130 -6.61 -8.85 -26.69
N ALA A 131 -7.41 -7.80 -26.87
CA ALA A 131 -8.87 -7.88 -26.81
C ALA A 131 -9.44 -8.79 -27.92
N PRO A 132 -10.42 -9.67 -27.63
CA PRO A 132 -10.94 -10.62 -28.62
C PRO A 132 -11.44 -10.02 -29.93
N SER A 133 -11.99 -8.80 -29.87
CA SER A 133 -12.56 -8.07 -31.00
C SER A 133 -11.50 -7.42 -31.90
N THR A 134 -10.34 -7.09 -31.36
CA THR A 134 -9.25 -6.39 -32.03
C THR A 134 -7.95 -7.20 -32.07
N ALA A 135 -7.96 -8.42 -31.52
CA ALA A 135 -6.78 -9.27 -31.37
C ALA A 135 -6.10 -9.43 -32.72
N SER A 136 -5.04 -8.66 -32.90
CA SER A 136 -4.10 -8.85 -33.99
C SER A 136 -3.30 -10.12 -33.70
N ARG A 137 -2.64 -10.68 -34.72
CA ARG A 137 -1.78 -11.86 -34.55
C ARG A 137 -0.77 -11.57 -33.42
N PHE A 138 -0.43 -12.58 -32.61
CA PHE A 138 0.67 -12.47 -31.65
C PHE A 138 2.01 -12.40 -32.41
N THR A 139 2.33 -11.21 -32.93
CA THR A 139 3.48 -10.92 -33.78
C THR A 139 4.69 -10.52 -32.93
N PRO A 140 5.91 -10.48 -33.51
CA PRO A 140 7.09 -10.02 -32.77
C PRO A 140 6.93 -8.62 -32.14
N PRO A 141 6.32 -7.62 -32.82
CA PRO A 141 6.02 -6.33 -32.19
C PRO A 141 5.09 -6.43 -30.98
N VAL A 142 4.04 -7.27 -31.05
CA VAL A 142 3.10 -7.46 -29.92
C VAL A 142 3.81 -8.12 -28.73
N LYS A 143 4.63 -9.16 -28.98
CA LYS A 143 5.45 -9.78 -27.93
C LYS A 143 6.40 -8.75 -27.28
N GLN A 144 7.06 -7.93 -28.10
CA GLN A 144 7.97 -6.90 -27.59
C GLN A 144 7.26 -5.82 -26.78
N ALA A 145 6.05 -5.41 -27.20
CA ALA A 145 5.23 -4.46 -26.46
C ALA A 145 4.83 -5.02 -25.08
N ILE A 146 4.38 -6.28 -25.02
CA ILE A 146 4.06 -6.95 -23.75
C ILE A 146 5.30 -7.04 -22.86
N ARG A 147 6.46 -7.46 -23.38
CA ARG A 147 7.71 -7.50 -22.60
C ARG A 147 8.08 -6.13 -22.03
N SER A 148 7.96 -5.08 -22.84
CA SER A 148 8.24 -3.72 -22.39
C SER A 148 7.28 -3.28 -21.27
N ALA A 149 5.99 -3.58 -21.40
CA ALA A 149 4.98 -3.26 -20.39
C ALA A 149 5.20 -4.06 -19.10
N THR A 150 5.49 -5.36 -19.20
CA THR A 150 5.82 -6.23 -18.06
C THR A 150 7.06 -5.73 -17.32
N ARG A 151 8.13 -5.37 -18.04
CA ARG A 151 9.35 -4.82 -17.43
C ARG A 151 9.08 -3.50 -16.73
N GLN A 152 8.36 -2.59 -17.38
CA GLN A 152 7.97 -1.32 -16.76
C GLN A 152 7.15 -1.56 -15.49
N ARG A 153 6.19 -2.50 -15.53
CA ARG A 153 5.36 -2.82 -14.37
C ARG A 153 6.19 -3.40 -13.22
N ARG A 154 7.17 -4.25 -13.53
CA ARG A 154 8.12 -4.77 -12.55
C ARG A 154 8.94 -3.65 -11.91
N GLU A 155 9.51 -2.74 -12.70
CA GLU A 155 10.27 -1.58 -12.19
C GLU A 155 9.42 -0.69 -11.26
N GLU A 156 8.13 -0.52 -11.58
CA GLU A 156 7.17 0.20 -10.72
C GLU A 156 6.91 -0.53 -9.41
N LEU A 157 6.68 -1.85 -9.44
CA LEU A 157 6.46 -2.68 -8.25
C LEU A 157 7.71 -2.73 -7.35
N GLU A 158 8.90 -2.84 -7.92
CA GLU A 158 10.16 -2.79 -7.15
C GLU A 158 10.36 -1.43 -6.49
N THR A 159 9.94 -0.34 -7.15
CA THR A 159 9.97 1.01 -6.57
C THR A 159 8.95 1.14 -5.44
N MET A 160 7.76 0.59 -5.60
CA MET A 160 6.75 0.52 -4.54
C MET A 160 7.27 -0.26 -3.34
N ALA A 161 7.81 -1.47 -3.54
CA ALA A 161 8.37 -2.32 -2.48
C ALA A 161 9.43 -1.58 -1.66
N ARG A 162 10.41 -0.94 -2.32
CA ARG A 162 11.42 -0.10 -1.64
C ARG A 162 10.79 1.04 -0.83
N THR A 163 9.76 1.67 -1.37
CA THR A 163 9.05 2.77 -0.69
C THR A 163 8.33 2.27 0.57
N LEU A 164 7.66 1.12 0.49
CA LEU A 164 6.99 0.48 1.62
C LEU A 164 7.98 0.08 2.71
N THR A 165 9.14 -0.48 2.34
CA THR A 165 10.21 -0.81 3.30
C THR A 165 10.70 0.44 4.05
N GLN A 166 11.00 1.52 3.34
CA GLN A 166 11.42 2.79 3.97
C GLN A 166 10.35 3.36 4.89
N GLU A 167 9.09 3.23 4.50
CA GLU A 167 7.95 3.68 5.30
C GLU A 167 7.77 2.83 6.57
N ARG A 168 7.92 1.51 6.48
CA ARG A 168 7.90 0.58 7.62
C ARG A 168 9.01 0.89 8.62
N GLU A 169 10.25 0.99 8.16
CA GLU A 169 11.39 1.36 9.01
C GLU A 169 11.17 2.72 9.71
N SER A 170 10.61 3.70 8.98
CA SER A 170 10.27 5.00 9.55
C SER A 170 9.16 4.90 10.60
N LEU A 171 8.14 4.06 10.40
CA LEU A 171 7.08 3.82 11.37
C LEU A 171 7.59 3.09 12.61
N GLU A 172 8.33 2.00 12.46
CA GLU A 172 8.88 1.22 13.57
C GLU A 172 9.80 2.08 14.45
N SER A 173 10.69 2.85 13.83
CA SER A 173 11.54 3.80 14.53
C SER A 173 10.71 4.81 15.33
N THR A 174 9.65 5.36 14.72
CA THR A 174 8.79 6.34 15.37
C THR A 174 7.92 5.72 16.48
N ALA A 175 7.46 4.48 16.30
CA ALA A 175 6.71 3.74 17.28
C ALA A 175 7.54 3.50 18.54
N GLY A 176 8.79 3.04 18.39
CA GLY A 176 9.70 2.87 19.53
C GLY A 176 9.97 4.19 20.28
N GLU A 177 10.04 5.32 19.58
CA GLU A 177 10.15 6.63 20.24
C GLU A 177 8.90 7.02 21.01
N LEU A 178 7.72 6.79 20.44
CA LEU A 178 6.44 7.13 21.07
C LEU A 178 6.12 6.18 22.22
N GLU A 179 6.56 4.93 22.18
CA GLU A 179 6.42 3.97 23.29
C GLU A 179 7.20 4.43 24.51
N GLN A 180 8.40 4.99 24.32
CA GLN A 180 9.17 5.60 25.41
C GLN A 180 8.42 6.78 26.06
N VAL A 181 7.77 7.61 25.25
CA VAL A 181 6.90 8.70 25.75
C VAL A 181 5.69 8.15 26.50
N ALA A 182 5.05 7.11 25.97
CA ALA A 182 3.90 6.46 26.59
C ALA A 182 4.27 5.83 27.94
N ALA A 183 5.43 5.17 28.03
CA ALA A 183 5.95 4.58 29.26
C ALA A 183 6.21 5.65 30.33
N ALA A 184 6.88 6.75 29.97
CA ALA A 184 7.12 7.88 30.88
C ALA A 184 5.81 8.43 31.44
N THR A 185 4.77 8.53 30.59
CA THR A 185 3.46 9.07 30.98
C THR A 185 2.61 8.07 31.78
N SER A 186 2.79 6.76 31.57
CA SER A 186 2.01 5.72 32.26
C SER A 186 2.50 5.47 33.68
N SER A 187 3.75 5.82 34.00
CA SER A 187 4.33 5.68 35.33
C SER A 187 3.76 6.66 36.38
N MET A 188 2.75 7.46 36.04
CA MET A 188 2.16 8.48 36.92
C MET A 188 0.88 8.01 37.57
N ASP A 189 1.04 7.37 38.74
CA ASP A 189 -0.04 7.20 39.69
C ASP A 189 -0.17 8.48 40.54
N PRO A 190 -1.34 9.15 40.58
CA PRO A 190 -1.55 10.28 41.48
C PRO A 190 -1.23 9.97 42.95
N ALA A 191 -1.39 8.73 43.39
CA ALA A 191 -1.02 8.32 44.74
C ALA A 191 0.50 8.40 44.98
N SER A 192 1.31 8.06 43.97
CA SER A 192 2.77 8.13 44.09
C SER A 192 3.29 9.56 44.15
N LEU A 193 2.54 10.55 43.61
CA LEU A 193 2.95 11.96 43.66
C LEU A 193 2.95 12.52 45.09
N LEU A 194 2.14 11.97 45.99
CA LEU A 194 2.04 12.41 47.39
C LEU A 194 3.32 12.06 48.19
N GLU A 195 4.02 11.01 47.78
CA GLU A 195 5.23 10.50 48.44
C GLU A 195 6.50 11.23 48.00
N LEU A 196 6.47 11.88 46.83
CA LEU A 196 7.64 12.55 46.24
C LEU A 196 7.92 13.90 46.90
N GLY A 197 9.19 14.27 47.07
CA GLY A 197 9.64 15.59 47.49
C GLY A 197 9.52 16.66 46.39
N PHE A 198 9.85 17.92 46.72
CA PHE A 198 9.82 19.03 45.75
C PHE A 198 10.74 18.78 44.55
N ASP A 199 12.00 18.40 44.80
CA ASP A 199 12.99 18.19 43.74
C ASP A 199 12.59 17.06 42.80
N GLU A 200 12.06 15.96 43.35
CA GLU A 200 11.57 14.82 42.56
C GLU A 200 10.35 15.18 41.69
N LEU A 201 9.45 16.03 42.21
CA LEU A 201 8.33 16.57 41.44
C LEU A 201 8.79 17.53 40.34
N ALA A 202 9.79 18.37 40.62
CA ALA A 202 10.38 19.27 39.64
C ALA A 202 11.06 18.49 38.50
N GLU A 203 11.90 17.50 38.83
CA GLU A 203 12.53 16.60 37.85
C GLU A 203 11.48 15.89 36.99
N ARG A 204 10.39 15.42 37.62
CA ARG A 204 9.30 14.77 36.89
C ARG A 204 8.59 15.71 35.93
N HIS A 205 8.38 16.97 36.32
CA HIS A 205 7.81 17.99 35.44
C HIS A 205 8.72 18.29 34.23
N GLU A 206 10.03 18.38 34.45
CA GLU A 206 11.03 18.59 33.39
C GLU A 206 11.11 17.39 32.43
N ASN A 207 11.07 16.16 32.94
CA ASN A 207 11.02 14.95 32.12
C ASN A 207 9.79 14.97 31.19
N LEU A 208 8.61 15.34 31.72
CA LEU A 208 7.41 15.46 30.89
C LEU A 208 7.55 16.53 29.80
N GLU A 209 8.25 17.64 30.05
CA GLU A 209 8.49 18.64 28.99
C GLU A 209 9.42 18.08 27.91
N THR A 210 10.43 17.31 28.31
CA THR A 210 11.32 16.61 27.38
C THR A 210 10.53 15.64 26.48
N GLN A 211 9.59 14.88 27.05
CA GLN A 211 8.74 13.99 26.26
C GLN A 211 7.79 14.75 25.33
N ARG A 212 7.29 15.91 25.74
CA ARG A 212 6.46 16.77 24.89
C ARG A 212 7.25 17.33 23.70
N GLU A 213 8.48 17.78 23.92
CA GLU A 213 9.33 18.25 22.83
C GLU A 213 9.69 17.12 21.86
N ARG A 214 9.89 15.90 22.38
CA ARG A 214 10.05 14.71 21.53
C ARG A 214 8.83 14.47 20.63
N CYS A 215 7.61 14.55 21.17
CA CYS A 215 6.39 14.46 20.36
C CYS A 215 6.32 15.54 19.28
N ARG A 216 6.64 16.81 19.63
CA ARG A 216 6.66 17.93 18.66
C ARG A 216 7.69 17.70 17.56
N ARG A 217 8.89 17.22 17.91
CA ARG A 217 9.95 16.87 16.96
C ARG A 217 9.47 15.78 15.99
N LEU A 218 8.83 14.73 16.49
CA LEU A 218 8.27 13.66 15.67
C LEU A 218 7.19 14.17 14.72
N CYS A 219 6.27 15.01 15.20
CA CYS A 219 5.26 15.65 14.34
C CYS A 219 5.91 16.47 13.22
N ARG A 220 6.90 17.31 13.54
CA ARG A 220 7.62 18.12 12.54
C ARG A 220 8.34 17.25 11.53
N LYS A 221 9.08 16.23 11.98
CA LYS A 221 9.78 15.26 11.11
C LYS A 221 8.79 14.62 10.13
N ARG A 222 7.64 14.16 10.65
CA ARG A 222 6.64 13.47 9.85
C ARG A 222 5.94 14.41 8.86
N GLN A 223 5.60 15.63 9.26
CA GLN A 223 5.05 16.64 8.35
C GLN A 223 6.02 16.98 7.22
N THR A 224 7.31 17.15 7.53
CA THR A 224 8.34 17.35 6.50
C THR A 224 8.41 16.18 5.52
N GLN A 225 8.32 14.93 6.00
CA GLN A 225 8.29 13.74 5.14
C GLN A 225 7.04 13.71 4.24
N ILE A 226 5.85 13.99 4.78
CA ILE A 226 4.59 13.98 4.01
C ILE A 226 4.65 14.98 2.84
N HIS A 227 5.27 16.14 3.04
CA HIS A 227 5.40 17.16 2.00
C HIS A 227 6.53 16.88 0.98
N GLN A 228 7.30 15.81 1.14
CA GLN A 228 8.30 15.39 0.16
C GLN A 228 7.64 14.54 -0.94
N ARG A 229 8.00 14.79 -2.21
CA ARG A 229 7.56 13.98 -3.35
C ARG A 229 8.36 12.67 -3.44
N VAL A 230 7.70 11.54 -3.72
CA VAL A 230 8.33 10.23 -3.91
C VAL A 230 7.92 9.64 -5.26
N GLY A 231 8.71 9.87 -6.32
CA GLY A 231 8.43 9.32 -7.64
C GLY A 231 7.12 9.86 -8.25
N ARG A 232 6.24 8.97 -8.74
CA ARG A 232 4.96 9.33 -9.40
C ARG A 232 3.82 9.60 -8.41
N LEU A 233 3.90 9.11 -7.17
CA LEU A 233 2.91 9.34 -6.11
C LEU A 233 3.47 10.36 -5.11
N SER A 234 2.61 11.24 -4.57
CA SER A 234 3.04 11.98 -3.39
C SER A 234 3.06 11.04 -2.17
N ARG A 235 3.86 11.35 -1.14
CA ARG A 235 3.75 10.63 0.14
C ARG A 235 2.35 10.73 0.75
N ASP A 236 1.61 11.77 0.37
CA ASP A 236 0.24 11.99 0.81
C ASP A 236 -0.72 10.98 0.19
N ASP A 237 -0.64 10.79 -1.14
CA ASP A 237 -1.44 9.78 -1.85
C ASP A 237 -1.14 8.36 -1.33
N LEU A 238 0.14 8.09 -1.03
CA LEU A 238 0.56 6.81 -0.46
C LEU A 238 -0.04 6.60 0.95
N ALA A 239 -0.02 7.63 1.80
CA ALA A 239 -0.59 7.53 3.14
C ALA A 239 -2.12 7.37 3.10
N GLU A 240 -2.82 8.07 2.21
CA GLU A 240 -4.27 7.91 2.02
C GLU A 240 -4.61 6.51 1.53
N PHE A 241 -3.81 5.95 0.62
CA PHE A 241 -3.95 4.57 0.14
C PHE A 241 -3.74 3.55 1.27
N LEU A 242 -2.57 3.57 1.92
CA LEU A 242 -2.15 2.58 2.91
C LEU A 242 -3.04 2.53 4.15
N TYR A 243 -3.54 3.69 4.59
CA TYR A 243 -4.26 3.82 5.86
C TYR A 243 -5.75 4.08 5.64
N SER A 244 -6.27 3.80 4.46
CA SER A 244 -7.67 4.00 4.08
C SER A 244 -8.66 3.24 5.00
N ASP A 245 -8.27 2.05 5.46
CA ASP A 245 -9.07 1.23 6.40
C ASP A 245 -8.95 1.67 7.87
N LEU A 246 -8.02 2.57 8.18
CA LEU A 246 -7.87 3.11 9.52
C LEU A 246 -8.77 4.33 9.72
N SER A 247 -9.15 4.58 10.97
CA SER A 247 -9.89 5.80 11.33
C SER A 247 -9.05 7.09 11.23
N VAL A 248 -7.76 6.99 10.87
CA VAL A 248 -6.82 8.10 10.76
C VAL A 248 -5.88 7.89 9.57
N SER A 249 -5.75 8.92 8.73
CA SER A 249 -4.84 8.90 7.57
C SER A 249 -3.36 9.12 7.96
N TYR A 250 -3.10 9.66 9.15
CA TYR A 250 -1.73 9.91 9.64
C TYR A 250 -1.54 9.35 11.06
N PRO A 251 -1.35 8.02 11.20
CA PRO A 251 -1.26 7.32 12.49
C PRO A 251 -0.21 7.90 13.45
N VAL A 252 0.96 8.28 12.93
CA VAL A 252 2.04 8.91 13.69
C VAL A 252 1.62 10.25 14.29
N LEU A 253 1.03 11.13 13.48
CA LEU A 253 0.62 12.46 13.93
C LEU A 253 -0.49 12.36 14.97
N ALA A 254 -1.49 11.49 14.73
CA ALA A 254 -2.57 11.25 15.67
C ALA A 254 -2.03 10.75 17.03
N THR A 255 -1.11 9.78 17.01
CA THR A 255 -0.53 9.20 18.22
C THR A 255 0.35 10.19 18.98
N ALA A 256 1.22 10.92 18.28
CA ALA A 256 2.11 11.91 18.88
C ALA A 256 1.33 13.08 19.51
N ILE A 257 0.25 13.55 18.87
CA ILE A 257 -0.63 14.58 19.45
C ILE A 257 -1.34 14.06 20.70
N ALA A 258 -1.84 12.83 20.68
CA ALA A 258 -2.51 12.23 21.83
C ALA A 258 -1.55 12.09 23.03
N LEU A 259 -0.33 11.62 22.80
CA LEU A 259 0.69 11.53 23.85
C LEU A 259 1.13 12.90 24.37
N SER A 260 1.35 13.88 23.49
CA SER A 260 1.69 15.25 23.90
C SER A 260 0.63 15.87 24.81
N ARG A 261 -0.67 15.60 24.53
CA ARG A 261 -1.79 16.01 25.40
C ARG A 261 -1.73 15.31 26.76
N ARG A 262 -1.52 14.00 26.79
CA ARG A 262 -1.37 13.26 28.07
C ARG A 262 -0.21 13.77 28.90
N CYS A 263 0.95 14.06 28.30
CA CYS A 263 2.07 14.66 29.02
C CYS A 263 1.71 16.04 29.59
N LEU A 264 0.98 16.87 28.84
CA LEU A 264 0.52 18.18 29.33
C LEU A 264 -0.44 18.05 30.52
N ASP A 265 -1.42 17.15 30.44
CA ASP A 265 -2.36 16.91 31.54
C ASP A 265 -1.63 16.43 32.79
N SER A 266 -0.58 15.63 32.59
CA SER A 266 0.26 15.14 33.66
C SER A 266 1.13 16.23 34.30
N GLN A 267 1.69 17.14 33.49
CA GLN A 267 2.41 18.31 34.01
C GLN A 267 1.51 19.20 34.86
N ARG A 268 0.23 19.35 34.47
CA ARG A 268 -0.76 20.09 35.27
C ARG A 268 -0.96 19.44 36.63
N LEU A 269 -1.10 18.12 36.68
CA LEU A 269 -1.21 17.38 37.95
C LEU A 269 0.01 17.58 38.86
N VAL A 270 1.22 17.49 38.30
CA VAL A 270 2.46 17.73 39.06
C VAL A 270 2.52 19.16 39.58
N ARG A 271 2.18 20.15 38.75
CA ARG A 271 2.14 21.56 39.16
C ARG A 271 1.09 21.83 40.25
N ASP A 272 -0.09 21.25 40.13
CA ASP A 272 -1.14 21.38 41.14
C ASP A 272 -0.65 20.80 42.48
N HIS A 273 0.13 19.71 42.45
CA HIS A 273 0.71 19.13 43.65
C HIS A 273 1.82 20.01 44.27
N LEU A 274 2.69 20.59 43.43
CA LEU A 274 3.72 21.53 43.85
C LEU A 274 3.12 22.78 44.53
N VAL A 275 2.07 23.36 43.96
CA VAL A 275 1.45 24.59 44.49
C VAL A 275 0.66 24.34 45.78
N ARG A 276 0.06 23.16 45.97
CA ARG A 276 -0.73 22.85 47.19
C ARG A 276 0.11 22.54 48.42
N ARG A 277 1.43 22.33 48.27
CA ARG A 277 2.36 22.02 49.37
C ARG A 277 3.11 23.24 49.90
N VAL A 278 3.02 24.38 49.21
CA VAL A 278 3.59 25.68 49.63
C VAL A 278 2.51 26.45 50.39
#